data_AF-G4YFP7-F1
#
_entry.id   AF-G4YFP7-F1
#
_cell.length_a   1.000
_cell.length_b   1.000
_cell.length_c   1.000
_cell.angle_alpha   90.00
_cell.angle_beta   90.00
_cell.angle_gamma   90.00
#
_symmetry.space_group_name_H-M   'P 1'
#
loop_
_entity.id
_entity.type
_entity.pdbx_description
1 polymer ?
#
loop_
_entity_poly.entity_id
_entity_poly.type
_entity_poly.pdbx_seq_one_letter_code
_entity_poly.pdbx_strand_id
1 'polypeptide(L)'
;CPCAQACWQALVLHWTGQTWQRRELRQFLWNCMSRSPPKLSSAVRARLRSAFADEVAAYEVEWNRIWWILSSICITVLWKQRNRVAHQGEQVTQHGSQQEFLKIGLQQLRALALRERRRSQTKIQGTRLLLCLGILARQPLEAPPQGVSQVQPPDRSTTPALISWLRKFQTSCTQ
;
A
#
# COMPACT_ATOMS: atom_id res chain seq x y z
N CYS A 1 -8.25 13.79 13.93
CA CYS A 1 -9.11 12.60 14.01
C CYS A 1 -8.27 11.34 13.82
N PRO A 2 -8.22 10.41 14.79
CA PRO A 2 -7.42 9.18 14.70
C PRO A 2 -7.84 8.23 13.56
N CYS A 3 -9.13 8.10 13.26
CA CYS A 3 -9.60 7.25 12.15
C CYS A 3 -9.12 7.77 10.80
N ALA A 4 -9.17 9.08 10.58
CA ALA A 4 -8.60 9.70 9.39
C ALA A 4 -7.10 9.43 9.26
N GLN A 5 -6.34 9.55 10.36
CA GLN A 5 -4.92 9.23 10.36
C GLN A 5 -4.67 7.77 9.98
N ALA A 6 -5.41 6.82 10.54
CA ALA A 6 -5.26 5.40 10.21
C ALA A 6 -5.49 5.13 8.71
N CYS A 7 -6.53 5.71 8.11
CA CYS A 7 -6.80 5.58 6.68
C CYS A 7 -5.68 6.20 5.82
N TRP A 8 -5.17 7.37 6.19
CA TRP A 8 -4.07 8.03 5.48
C TRP A 8 -2.73 7.27 5.64
N GLN A 9 -2.45 6.72 6.82
CA GLN A 9 -1.29 5.87 7.04
C GLN A 9 -1.36 4.64 6.15
N ALA A 10 -2.52 3.99 6.04
CA ALA A 10 -2.71 2.86 5.15
C ALA A 10 -2.45 3.23 3.68
N LEU A 11 -2.96 4.37 3.21
CA LEU A 11 -2.69 4.85 1.85
C LEU A 11 -1.19 5.03 1.60
N VAL A 12 -0.49 5.73 2.49
CA VAL A 12 0.94 6.00 2.36
C VAL A 12 1.77 4.73 2.48
N LEU A 13 1.37 3.80 3.35
CA LEU A 13 1.99 2.48 3.50
C LEU A 13 1.94 1.70 2.18
N HIS A 14 0.76 1.57 1.58
CA HIS A 14 0.62 0.88 0.30
C HIS A 14 1.35 1.61 -0.84
N TRP A 15 1.41 2.94 -0.80
CA TRP A 15 2.12 3.74 -1.80
C TRP A 15 3.63 3.58 -1.74
N THR A 16 4.21 3.74 -0.55
CA THR A 16 5.67 3.77 -0.34
C THR A 16 6.27 2.39 -0.13
N GLY A 17 5.45 1.44 0.32
CA GLY A 17 5.88 0.13 0.80
C GLY A 17 6.51 0.16 2.20
N GLN A 18 6.34 1.24 2.96
CA GLN A 18 6.97 1.43 4.27
C GLN A 18 5.98 1.90 5.32
N THR A 19 6.18 1.48 6.57
CA THR A 19 5.42 2.00 7.71
C THR A 19 5.96 3.36 8.11
N TRP A 20 5.06 4.32 8.28
CA TRP A 20 5.40 5.69 8.65
C TRP A 20 4.83 6.03 10.01
N GLN A 21 5.66 6.63 10.85
CA GLN A 21 5.19 7.13 12.14
C GLN A 21 4.24 8.31 11.94
N ARG A 22 3.36 8.54 12.93
CA ARG A 22 2.38 9.63 12.88
C ARG A 22 3.03 11.00 12.65
N ARG A 23 4.21 11.23 13.24
CA ARG A 23 4.95 12.49 13.08
C ARG A 23 5.35 12.74 11.63
N GLU A 24 5.76 11.69 10.93
CA GLU A 24 6.27 11.71 9.56
C GLU A 24 5.13 11.75 8.55
N LEU A 25 3.97 11.17 8.86
CA LEU A 25 2.77 11.25 8.01
C LEU A 25 2.38 12.69 7.67
N ARG A 26 2.73 13.67 8.53
CA ARG A 26 2.48 15.08 8.29
C ARG A 26 3.03 15.57 6.95
N GLN A 27 4.15 15.02 6.48
CA GLN A 27 4.74 15.42 5.21
C GLN A 27 3.90 14.99 3.99
N PHE A 28 3.03 13.99 4.15
CA PHE A 28 2.16 13.48 3.09
C PHE A 28 0.74 14.04 3.15
N LEU A 29 0.36 14.79 4.21
CA LEU A 29 -1.00 15.28 4.38
C LEU A 29 -1.45 16.15 3.20
N TRP A 30 -0.56 17.02 2.71
CA TRP A 30 -0.84 17.82 1.53
C TRP A 30 -1.13 16.93 0.31
N ASN A 31 -0.29 15.92 0.05
CA ASN A 31 -0.47 14.97 -1.05
C ASN A 31 -1.80 14.21 -0.96
N CYS A 32 -2.18 13.79 0.24
CA CYS A 32 -3.44 13.08 0.48
C CYS A 32 -4.65 13.98 0.19
N MET A 33 -4.63 15.21 0.70
CA MET A 33 -5.75 16.15 0.58
C MET A 33 -5.89 16.73 -0.84
N SER A 34 -4.76 17.05 -1.48
CA SER A 34 -4.72 17.53 -2.87
C SER A 34 -4.94 16.42 -3.89
N ARG A 35 -4.88 15.13 -3.47
CA ARG A 35 -4.86 13.95 -4.35
C ARG A 35 -3.68 13.96 -5.32
N SER A 36 -2.65 14.76 -5.05
CA SER A 36 -1.43 14.80 -5.84
C SER A 36 -0.43 13.79 -5.26
N PRO A 37 0.00 12.78 -6.01
CA PRO A 37 0.90 11.76 -5.50
C PRO A 37 2.23 12.37 -5.05
N PRO A 38 2.82 11.90 -3.94
CA PRO A 38 4.20 12.25 -3.63
C PRO A 38 5.11 11.61 -4.69
N LYS A 39 6.34 12.13 -4.83
CA LYS A 39 7.34 11.54 -5.74
C LYS A 39 7.47 10.05 -5.44
N LEU A 40 7.44 9.23 -6.49
CA LEU A 40 7.62 7.78 -6.37
C LEU A 40 8.97 7.48 -5.68
N SER A 41 8.94 6.59 -4.68
CA SER A 41 10.17 6.13 -4.04
C SER A 41 11.00 5.31 -5.02
N SER A 42 12.32 5.33 -4.85
CA SER A 42 13.25 4.50 -5.64
C SER A 42 12.90 3.02 -5.54
N ALA A 43 12.45 2.56 -4.37
CA ALA A 43 12.02 1.18 -4.14
C ALA A 43 10.81 0.79 -4.99
N VAL A 44 9.76 1.61 -5.05
CA VAL A 44 8.57 1.32 -5.87
C VAL A 44 8.91 1.40 -7.35
N ARG A 45 9.69 2.40 -7.77
CA ARG A 45 10.19 2.50 -9.15
C ARG A 45 11.02 1.27 -9.54
N ALA A 46 11.87 0.77 -8.64
CA ALA A 46 12.63 -0.47 -8.86
C ALA A 46 11.71 -1.69 -8.97
N ARG A 47 10.65 -1.79 -8.16
CA ARG A 47 9.63 -2.85 -8.27
C ARG A 47 8.89 -2.79 -9.59
N LEU A 48 8.48 -1.60 -10.05
CA LEU A 48 7.85 -1.42 -11.35
C LEU A 48 8.80 -1.79 -12.49
N ARG A 49 10.07 -1.38 -12.42
CA ARG A 49 11.10 -1.72 -13.41
C ARG A 49 11.38 -3.22 -13.47
N SER A 50 11.50 -3.86 -12.32
CA SER A 50 11.68 -5.32 -12.24
C SER A 50 10.48 -6.08 -12.80
N ALA A 51 9.27 -5.54 -12.66
CA ALA A 51 8.05 -6.21 -13.13
C ALA A 51 7.76 -5.97 -14.62
N PHE A 52 8.13 -4.80 -15.15
CA PHE A 52 7.65 -4.33 -16.46
C PHE A 52 8.76 -3.77 -17.39
N ALA A 53 10.03 -4.07 -17.09
CA ALA A 53 11.20 -3.70 -17.90
C ALA A 53 11.20 -2.23 -18.34
N ASP A 54 11.16 -1.95 -19.65
CA ASP A 54 11.31 -0.61 -20.22
C ASP A 54 10.02 0.22 -20.23
N GLU A 55 8.88 -0.36 -19.86
CA GLU A 55 7.59 0.35 -19.87
C GLU A 55 7.29 1.17 -18.60
N VAL A 56 8.26 1.35 -17.70
CA VAL A 56 8.07 1.96 -16.37
C VAL A 56 7.29 3.28 -16.42
N ALA A 57 7.57 4.15 -17.38
CA ALA A 57 6.89 5.44 -17.50
C ALA A 57 5.36 5.28 -17.65
N ALA A 58 4.90 4.31 -18.42
CA ALA A 58 3.47 4.04 -18.60
C ALA A 58 2.82 3.47 -17.33
N TYR A 59 3.55 2.66 -16.58
CA TYR A 59 3.08 2.12 -15.30
C TYR A 59 3.12 3.17 -14.18
N GLU A 60 4.06 4.12 -14.21
CA GLU A 60 4.08 5.26 -13.29
C GLU A 60 2.83 6.14 -13.44
N VAL A 61 2.33 6.33 -14.66
CA VAL A 61 1.06 7.04 -14.90
C VAL A 61 -0.11 6.33 -14.21
N GLU A 62 -0.26 5.01 -14.39
CA GLU A 62 -1.32 4.26 -13.72
C GLU A 62 -1.11 4.17 -12.20
N TRP A 63 0.13 4.15 -11.73
CA TRP A 63 0.45 4.22 -10.31
C TRP A 63 -0.02 5.56 -9.71
N ASN A 64 0.32 6.69 -10.34
CA ASN A 64 -0.18 8.02 -9.95
C ASN A 64 -1.71 8.09 -9.96
N ARG A 65 -2.35 7.42 -10.92
CA ARG A 65 -3.81 7.32 -10.98
C ARG A 65 -4.40 6.54 -9.81
N ILE A 66 -3.77 5.46 -9.36
CA ILE A 66 -4.16 4.73 -8.15
C ILE A 66 -4.16 5.65 -6.93
N TRP A 67 -3.11 6.47 -6.74
CA TRP A 67 -3.06 7.43 -5.62
C TRP A 67 -4.26 8.36 -5.63
N TRP A 68 -4.54 8.96 -6.79
CA TRP A 68 -5.63 9.91 -6.93
C TRP A 68 -6.99 9.28 -6.60
N ILE A 69 -7.22 8.05 -7.09
CA ILE A 69 -8.46 7.30 -6.83
C ILE A 69 -8.58 6.96 -5.35
N LEU A 70 -7.54 6.38 -4.75
CA LEU A 70 -7.59 5.99 -3.34
C LEU A 70 -7.71 7.19 -2.41
N SER A 71 -7.05 8.31 -2.72
CA SER A 71 -7.21 9.55 -1.97
C SER A 71 -8.66 10.05 -2.00
N SER A 72 -9.30 10.00 -3.17
CA SER A 72 -10.71 10.38 -3.33
C SER A 72 -11.67 9.44 -2.58
N ILE A 73 -11.40 8.14 -2.63
CA ILE A 73 -12.17 7.13 -1.88
C ILE A 73 -11.99 7.33 -0.38
N CYS A 74 -10.76 7.58 0.08
CA CYS A 74 -10.48 7.83 1.49
C CYS A 74 -11.27 9.03 2.02
N ILE A 75 -11.26 10.17 1.30
CA ILE A 75 -12.07 11.35 1.66
C ILE A 75 -13.55 10.99 1.76
N THR A 76 -14.07 10.24 0.78
CA THR A 76 -15.48 9.84 0.73
C THR A 76 -15.84 8.92 1.90
N VAL A 77 -15.00 7.93 2.21
CA VAL A 77 -15.20 7.00 3.33
C VAL A 77 -15.16 7.74 4.66
N LEU A 78 -14.18 8.63 4.86
CA LEU A 78 -14.07 9.44 6.07
C LEU A 78 -15.27 10.38 6.26
N TRP A 79 -15.77 10.96 5.17
CA TRP A 79 -16.97 11.79 5.23
C TRP A 79 -18.21 10.97 5.61
N LYS A 80 -18.38 9.77 5.03
CA LYS A 80 -19.46 8.85 5.42
C LYS A 80 -19.37 8.45 6.89
N GLN A 81 -18.19 8.06 7.36
CA GLN A 81 -17.96 7.69 8.75
C GLN A 81 -18.27 8.85 9.71
N ARG A 82 -17.83 10.07 9.37
CA ARG A 82 -18.18 11.28 10.13
C ARG A 82 -19.70 11.44 10.25
N ASN A 83 -20.44 11.25 9.17
CA ASN A 83 -21.90 11.41 9.18
C ASN A 83 -22.59 10.32 10.01
N ARG A 84 -22.11 9.06 9.96
CA ARG A 84 -22.65 7.98 10.81
C ARG A 84 -22.46 8.31 12.31
N VAL A 85 -21.27 8.79 12.68
CA VAL A 85 -21.01 9.23 14.08
C VAL A 85 -21.91 10.42 14.46
N ALA A 86 -21.99 11.44 13.61
CA ALA A 86 -22.67 12.69 13.92
C ALA A 86 -24.21 12.57 13.94
N HIS A 87 -24.79 11.74 13.08
CA HIS A 87 -26.24 11.69 12.88
C HIS A 87 -26.88 10.36 13.29
N GLN A 88 -26.11 9.27 13.35
CA GLN A 88 -26.62 7.93 13.67
C GLN A 88 -26.07 7.41 15.01
N GLY A 89 -25.17 8.16 15.66
CA GLY A 89 -24.56 7.78 16.93
C GLY A 89 -23.66 6.54 16.85
N GLU A 90 -23.27 6.12 15.63
CA GLU A 90 -22.40 4.96 15.45
C GLU A 90 -21.00 5.21 16.01
N GLN A 91 -20.38 4.15 16.52
CA GLN A 91 -18.99 4.18 16.93
C GLN A 91 -18.10 3.66 15.81
N VAL A 92 -17.08 4.44 15.43
CA VAL A 92 -16.08 4.04 14.43
C VAL A 92 -14.72 3.87 15.08
N THR A 93 -14.05 2.75 14.79
CA THR A 93 -12.70 2.47 15.29
C THR A 93 -11.65 2.77 14.23
N GLN A 94 -10.40 2.98 14.64
CA GLN A 94 -9.28 3.22 13.71
C GLN A 94 -9.09 2.04 12.74
N HIS A 95 -9.07 0.82 13.29
CA HIS A 95 -8.94 -0.42 12.52
C HIS A 95 -10.12 -0.63 11.57
N GLY A 96 -11.36 -0.48 12.07
CA GLY A 96 -12.55 -0.60 11.23
C GLY A 96 -12.57 0.42 10.09
N SER A 97 -12.14 1.65 10.36
CA SER A 97 -12.09 2.71 9.35
C SER A 97 -11.06 2.41 8.26
N GLN A 98 -9.86 1.98 8.66
CA GLN A 98 -8.80 1.55 7.74
C GLN A 98 -9.25 0.37 6.88
N GLN A 99 -9.87 -0.63 7.49
CA GLN A 99 -10.35 -1.83 6.81
C GLN A 99 -11.46 -1.50 5.81
N GLU A 100 -12.44 -0.67 6.19
CA GLU A 100 -13.51 -0.20 5.30
C GLU A 100 -12.92 0.56 4.11
N PHE A 101 -11.99 1.48 4.35
CA PHE A 101 -11.29 2.22 3.30
C PHE A 101 -10.57 1.29 2.32
N LEU A 102 -9.69 0.40 2.81
CA LEU A 102 -8.91 -0.48 1.94
C LEU A 102 -9.81 -1.46 1.17
N LYS A 103 -10.82 -2.03 1.81
CA LYS A 103 -11.78 -2.93 1.17
C LYS A 103 -12.49 -2.24 0.01
N ILE A 104 -13.08 -1.07 0.27
CA ILE A 104 -13.80 -0.30 -0.76
C ILE A 104 -12.83 0.16 -1.85
N GLY A 105 -11.67 0.69 -1.47
CA GLY A 105 -10.64 1.19 -2.37
C GLY A 105 -10.15 0.15 -3.37
N LEU A 106 -9.70 -1.00 -2.86
CA LEU A 106 -9.18 -2.09 -3.70
C LEU A 106 -10.28 -2.72 -4.56
N GLN A 107 -11.50 -2.86 -4.04
CA GLN A 107 -12.64 -3.38 -4.80
C GLN A 107 -13.01 -2.45 -5.97
N GLN A 108 -13.10 -1.14 -5.73
CA GLN A 108 -13.43 -0.17 -6.78
C GLN A 108 -12.32 -0.07 -7.83
N LEU A 109 -11.04 -0.05 -7.42
CA LEU A 109 -9.92 -0.08 -8.36
C LEU A 109 -9.95 -1.32 -9.24
N ARG A 110 -10.22 -2.50 -8.65
CA ARG A 110 -10.33 -3.75 -9.41
C ARG A 110 -11.48 -3.71 -10.40
N ALA A 111 -12.65 -3.23 -9.98
CA ALA A 111 -13.81 -3.09 -10.85
C ALA A 111 -13.53 -2.12 -12.02
N LEU A 112 -12.87 -0.99 -11.75
CA LEU A 112 -12.47 -0.02 -12.76
C LEU A 112 -11.49 -0.63 -13.77
N ALA A 113 -10.41 -1.25 -13.29
CA ALA A 113 -9.41 -1.88 -14.14
C ALA A 113 -10.01 -2.96 -15.05
N LEU A 114 -10.89 -3.81 -14.50
CA LEU A 114 -11.60 -4.83 -15.28
C LEU A 114 -12.55 -4.21 -16.31
N ARG A 115 -13.27 -3.15 -15.96
CA ARG A 115 -14.17 -2.43 -16.87
C ARG A 115 -13.40 -1.82 -18.04
N GLU A 116 -12.25 -1.19 -17.78
CA GLU A 116 -11.39 -0.61 -18.81
C GLU A 116 -10.76 -1.67 -19.70
N ARG A 117 -10.29 -2.77 -19.10
CA ARG A 117 -9.72 -3.90 -19.84
C ARG A 117 -10.69 -4.50 -20.87
N ARG A 118 -12.00 -4.44 -20.61
CA ARG A 118 -13.04 -4.96 -21.53
C ARG A 118 -13.29 -4.06 -22.73
N ARG A 119 -12.87 -2.79 -22.71
CA ARG A 119 -13.11 -1.84 -23.79
C ARG A 119 -11.90 -1.75 -24.68
N SER A 120 -12.06 -1.88 -26.00
CA SER A 120 -10.94 -1.84 -26.96
C SER A 120 -10.08 -0.59 -26.81
N GLN A 121 -10.71 0.58 -26.61
CA GLN A 121 -10.02 1.86 -26.46
C GLN A 121 -9.19 1.99 -25.18
N THR A 122 -9.60 1.31 -24.09
CA THR A 122 -8.92 1.43 -22.79
C THR A 122 -8.30 0.13 -22.28
N LYS A 123 -8.19 -0.88 -23.16
CA LYS A 123 -7.73 -2.22 -22.81
C LYS A 123 -6.34 -2.22 -22.19
N ILE A 124 -5.43 -1.42 -22.76
CA ILE A 124 -4.04 -1.32 -22.30
C ILE A 124 -3.98 -0.63 -20.94
N GLN A 125 -4.65 0.51 -20.75
CA GLN A 125 -4.69 1.18 -19.44
C GLN A 125 -5.31 0.28 -18.38
N GLY A 126 -6.44 -0.36 -18.67
CA GLY A 126 -7.09 -1.30 -17.74
C GLY A 126 -6.20 -2.48 -17.36
N THR A 127 -5.38 -2.97 -18.30
CA THR A 127 -4.41 -4.03 -18.03
C THR A 127 -3.28 -3.54 -17.13
N ARG A 128 -2.68 -2.38 -17.44
CA ARG A 128 -1.62 -1.77 -16.63
C ARG A 128 -2.10 -1.44 -15.22
N LEU A 129 -3.29 -0.85 -15.08
CA LEU A 129 -3.91 -0.56 -13.80
C LEU A 129 -4.12 -1.83 -12.97
N LEU A 130 -4.56 -2.93 -13.58
CA LEU A 130 -4.74 -4.21 -12.89
C LEU A 130 -3.41 -4.79 -12.39
N LEU A 131 -2.35 -4.67 -13.18
CA LEU A 131 -1.00 -5.11 -12.81
C LEU A 131 -0.41 -4.25 -11.68
N CYS A 132 -0.54 -2.92 -11.77
CA CYS A 132 -0.19 -2.00 -10.69
C CYS A 132 -0.96 -2.32 -9.41
N LEU A 133 -2.26 -2.59 -9.49
CA LEU A 133 -3.06 -3.01 -8.34
C LEU A 133 -2.53 -4.30 -7.71
N GLY A 134 -2.07 -5.26 -8.51
CA GLY A 134 -1.43 -6.47 -8.02
C GLY A 134 -0.15 -6.20 -7.22
N ILE A 135 0.65 -5.20 -7.63
CA ILE A 135 1.84 -4.77 -6.89
C ILE A 135 1.46 -4.04 -5.60
N LEU A 136 0.44 -3.18 -5.64
CA LEU A 136 -0.05 -2.41 -4.49
C LEU A 136 -0.66 -3.30 -3.40
N ALA A 137 -1.39 -4.33 -3.80
CA ALA A 137 -2.10 -5.25 -2.89
C ALA A 137 -1.18 -6.26 -2.21
N ARG A 138 0.03 -6.51 -2.74
CA ARG A 138 1.05 -7.27 -2.04
C ARG A 138 1.44 -6.49 -0.79
N GLN A 139 1.30 -7.11 0.38
CA GLN A 139 1.66 -6.49 1.65
C GLN A 139 3.09 -5.92 1.57
N PRO A 140 3.33 -4.69 2.06
CA PRO A 140 4.67 -4.18 2.21
C PRO A 140 5.51 -5.12 3.06
N LEU A 141 6.70 -5.48 2.60
CA LEU A 141 7.65 -6.26 3.39
C LEU A 141 7.98 -5.44 4.64
N GLU A 142 7.73 -5.98 5.83
CA GLU A 142 8.20 -5.40 7.07
C GLU A 142 9.73 -5.40 7.06
N ALA A 143 10.34 -4.27 6.72
CA ALA A 143 11.70 -3.95 7.13
C ALA A 143 11.65 -2.54 7.73
N PRO A 144 11.94 -2.38 9.03
CA PRO A 144 12.04 -1.05 9.63
C PRO A 144 13.17 -0.27 8.95
N PRO A 145 13.06 1.06 8.81
CA PRO A 145 14.18 1.88 8.37
C PRO A 145 15.27 1.80 9.43
N GLN A 146 16.30 1.00 9.15
CA GLN A 146 17.52 1.00 9.94
C GLN A 146 18.17 2.37 9.76
N GLY A 147 17.99 3.22 10.78
CA GLY A 147 18.81 4.40 10.96
C GLY A 147 20.27 3.98 10.98
N VAL A 148 21.07 4.66 10.16
CA VAL A 148 22.51 4.50 10.12
C VAL A 148 23.05 4.87 11.51
N SER A 149 23.51 3.88 12.27
CA SER A 149 24.42 4.09 13.39
C SER A 149 25.53 3.06 13.26
N GLN A 150 26.71 3.55 12.88
CA GLN A 150 27.93 2.76 12.84
C GLN A 150 28.32 2.36 14.27
N VAL A 151 28.31 1.07 14.57
CA VAL A 151 29.28 0.43 15.49
C VAL A 151 29.49 -1.03 15.05
N GLN A 152 30.74 -1.42 14.81
CA GLN A 152 31.18 -2.79 14.50
C GLN A 152 31.13 -3.72 15.75
N PRO A 153 31.33 -5.05 15.62
CA PRO A 153 30.55 -6.05 16.35
C PRO A 153 31.23 -6.58 17.63
N PRO A 154 30.52 -7.44 18.38
CA PRO A 154 31.12 -8.74 18.67
C PRO A 154 30.16 -9.92 18.39
N ASP A 155 30.80 -11.04 18.08
CA ASP A 155 30.25 -12.39 17.96
C ASP A 155 29.22 -12.74 19.04
N ARG A 156 28.14 -13.42 18.62
CA ARG A 156 27.68 -14.71 19.16
C ARG A 156 26.35 -15.14 18.54
N SER A 157 26.42 -16.26 17.81
CA SER A 157 25.37 -17.28 17.63
C SER A 157 23.91 -16.81 17.66
N THR A 158 23.35 -16.53 16.48
CA THR A 158 21.90 -16.67 16.28
C THR A 158 21.69 -17.26 14.90
N THR A 159 21.47 -18.57 14.85
CA THR A 159 21.01 -19.24 13.62
C THR A 159 19.73 -18.53 13.13
N PRO A 160 19.69 -18.01 11.89
CA PRO A 160 18.50 -17.37 11.36
C PRO A 160 17.33 -18.36 11.34
N ALA A 161 16.13 -17.90 11.69
CA ALA A 161 14.90 -18.70 11.74
C ALA A 161 14.61 -19.53 10.47
N LEU A 162 15.22 -19.15 9.34
CA LEU A 162 15.20 -19.90 8.09
C LEU A 162 15.78 -21.31 8.21
N ILE A 163 16.87 -21.50 8.97
CA ILE A 163 17.53 -22.81 9.15
C ILE A 163 16.72 -23.73 10.07
N SER A 164 16.04 -23.16 11.07
CA SER A 164 15.10 -23.89 11.94
C SER A 164 13.91 -24.44 11.15
N TRP A 165 13.38 -23.65 10.23
CA TRP A 165 12.26 -24.05 9.38
C TRP A 165 12.65 -25.13 8.36
N LEU A 166 13.82 -24.98 7.72
CA LEU A 166 14.34 -25.97 6.75
C LEU A 166 14.57 -27.36 7.37
N ARG A 167 15.08 -27.44 8.62
CA ARG A 167 15.25 -28.73 9.28
C ARG A 167 13.93 -29.42 9.63
N LYS A 168 12.93 -28.65 10.08
CA LYS A 168 11.59 -29.20 10.37
C LYS A 168 10.92 -29.77 9.13
N PHE A 169 11.11 -29.13 7.98
CA PHE A 169 10.56 -29.58 6.70
C PHE A 169 11.26 -30.84 6.18
N GLN A 170 12.59 -30.94 6.33
CA GLN A 170 13.34 -32.12 5.92
C GLN A 170 12.97 -33.37 6.73
N THR A 171 12.71 -33.23 8.05
CA THR A 171 12.28 -34.35 8.90
C THR A 171 10.85 -34.85 8.61
N SER A 172 10.00 -34.02 7.99
CA SER A 172 8.62 -34.41 7.63
C SER A 172 8.49 -35.12 6.28
N CYS A 173 9.53 -35.11 5.45
CA CYS A 173 9.51 -35.73 4.11
C CYS A 173 10.20 -37.10 4.07
N THR A 174 10.63 -37.63 5.21
CA THR A 174 11.30 -38.94 5.34
C THR A 174 10.50 -39.95 6.20
N GLN A 175 9.17 -39.78 6.30
CA GLN A 175 8.26 -40.83 6.77
C GLN A 175 7.37 -41.31 5.62
#